data_AF-A0A2N2M3F5-F1
#
_entry.id   AF-A0A2N2M3F5-F1
#
_cell.length_a   1.000
_cell.length_b   1.000
_cell.length_c   1.000
_cell.angle_alpha   90.00
_cell.angle_beta   90.00
_cell.angle_gamma   90.00
#
_symmetry.space_group_name_H-M   'P 1'
#
loop_
_entity.id
_entity.type
_entity.pdbx_description
1 polymer ?
#
loop_
_entity_poly.entity_id
_entity_poly.type
_entity_poly.pdbx_seq_one_letter_code
_entity_poly.pdbx_strand_id
1 'polypeptide(L)'
;MNKFIQNSTIILACCVVIVIIGLYTISTLFSGKCVNTISHEVLSPEGNYKAILFQTNCGVASSISTQVSIRPTGKNLKNDSGIIYIIDGHPKERHIKLIWLGPKKLLIRNPSTLQPFKSETHYKDIAIVYEQ
;
A
#
# COMPACT_ATOMS: atom_id res chain seq x y z
N MET A 1 50.09 -19.53 23.02
CA MET A 1 49.17 -18.42 22.63
C MET A 1 48.73 -17.72 23.92
N ASN A 2 48.97 -16.41 24.05
CA ASN A 2 48.87 -15.70 25.33
C ASN A 2 47.39 -15.51 25.72
N LYS A 3 46.95 -16.00 26.90
CA LYS A 3 45.53 -15.98 27.33
C LYS A 3 44.92 -14.58 27.26
N PHE A 4 45.73 -13.54 27.45
CA PHE A 4 45.32 -12.13 27.35
C PHE A 4 44.91 -11.72 25.93
N ILE A 5 45.63 -12.20 24.91
CA ILE A 5 45.32 -11.93 23.49
C ILE A 5 44.06 -12.69 23.07
N GLN A 6 43.88 -13.93 23.54
CA GLN A 6 42.71 -14.76 23.27
C GLN A 6 41.43 -14.20 23.91
N ASN A 7 41.51 -13.64 25.12
CA ASN A 7 40.36 -12.99 25.77
C ASN A 7 39.96 -11.70 25.05
N SER A 8 40.94 -10.92 24.58
CA SER A 8 40.68 -9.67 23.83
C SER A 8 39.99 -9.93 22.48
N THR A 9 40.38 -10.98 21.74
CA THR A 9 39.73 -11.33 20.48
C THR A 9 38.30 -11.84 20.68
N ILE A 10 38.03 -12.59 21.75
CA ILE A 10 36.68 -13.05 22.09
C ILE A 10 35.76 -11.87 22.41
N ILE A 11 36.23 -10.90 23.21
CA ILE A 11 35.44 -9.71 23.57
C ILE A 11 35.11 -8.90 22.31
N LEU A 12 36.09 -8.66 21.44
CA LEU A 12 35.89 -7.92 20.19
C LEU A 12 34.87 -8.64 19.28
N ALA A 13 34.97 -9.96 19.14
CA ALA A 13 34.03 -10.75 18.36
C ALA A 13 32.60 -10.66 18.92
N CYS A 14 32.42 -10.72 20.24
CA CYS A 14 31.12 -10.54 20.88
C CYS A 14 30.53 -9.14 20.64
N CYS A 15 31.34 -8.08 20.73
CA CYS A 15 30.90 -6.72 20.43
C CYS A 15 30.41 -6.58 18.98
N VAL A 16 31.14 -7.16 18.02
CA VAL A 16 30.74 -7.15 16.60
C VAL A 16 29.41 -7.87 16.40
N VAL A 17 29.21 -9.04 17.04
CA VAL A 17 27.94 -9.78 16.97
C VAL A 17 26.78 -8.97 17.54
N ILE A 18 26.97 -8.31 18.70
CA ILE A 18 25.92 -7.48 19.32
C ILE A 18 25.56 -6.29 18.42
N VAL A 19 26.54 -5.63 17.80
CA VAL A 19 26.30 -4.52 16.87
C VAL A 19 25.53 -4.99 15.63
N ILE A 20 25.88 -6.15 15.06
CA ILE A 20 25.16 -6.72 13.92
C ILE A 20 23.71 -7.05 14.28
N ILE A 21 23.48 -7.66 15.45
CA ILE A 21 22.13 -7.96 15.95
C ILE A 21 21.34 -6.66 16.17
N GLY A 22 21.97 -5.64 16.76
CA GLY A 22 21.37 -4.33 16.98
C GLY A 22 21.00 -3.60 15.69
N LEU A 23 21.86 -3.62 14.67
CA LEU A 23 21.57 -3.05 13.36
C LEU A 23 20.45 -3.81 12.65
N TYR A 24 20.43 -5.14 12.75
CA TYR A 24 19.36 -5.96 12.19
C TYR A 24 18.01 -5.63 12.84
N THR A 25 17.93 -5.56 14.17
CA THR A 25 16.68 -5.27 14.88
C THR A 25 16.18 -3.85 14.56
N ILE A 26 17.08 -2.85 14.52
CA ILE A 26 16.71 -1.47 14.17
C ILE A 26 16.18 -1.37 12.73
N SER A 27 16.78 -2.10 11.78
CA SER A 27 16.28 -2.10 10.39
C SER A 27 14.85 -2.65 10.28
N THR A 28 14.49 -3.66 11.07
CA THR A 28 13.14 -4.24 11.08
C THR A 28 12.10 -3.37 11.80
N LEU A 29 12.55 -2.53 12.74
CA LEU A 29 11.71 -1.54 13.43
C LEU A 29 11.39 -0.33 12.54
N PHE A 30 12.36 0.11 11.72
CA PHE A 30 12.20 1.23 10.79
C PHE A 30 11.70 0.83 9.40
N SER A 31 11.56 -0.47 9.09
CA SER A 31 10.79 -0.93 7.93
C SER A 31 9.30 -0.76 8.23
N GLY A 32 8.81 0.47 8.24
CA GLY A 32 7.40 0.79 8.50
C GLY A 32 6.50 -0.10 7.65
N LYS A 33 5.78 -1.03 8.30
CA LYS A 33 4.84 -1.90 7.60
C LYS A 33 3.65 -1.04 7.17
N CYS A 34 3.54 -0.77 5.87
CA CYS A 34 2.34 -0.17 5.33
C CYS A 34 1.16 -1.13 5.50
N VAL A 35 0.11 -0.65 6.15
CA VAL A 35 -1.12 -1.39 6.38
C VAL A 35 -2.17 -0.85 5.41
N ASN A 36 -2.76 -1.77 4.66
CA ASN A 36 -3.88 -1.48 3.78
C ASN A 36 -5.19 -1.91 4.46
N THR A 37 -6.15 -0.99 4.58
CA THR A 37 -7.47 -1.25 5.17
C THR A 37 -8.55 -1.03 4.12
N ILE A 38 -9.24 -2.11 3.74
CA ILE A 38 -10.30 -2.05 2.73
C ILE A 38 -11.49 -1.27 3.30
N SER A 39 -11.96 -0.27 2.55
CA SER A 39 -13.21 0.43 2.83
C SER A 39 -14.39 -0.33 2.24
N HIS A 40 -14.35 -0.62 0.93
CA HIS A 40 -15.34 -1.44 0.26
C HIS A 40 -14.82 -1.95 -1.09
N GLU A 41 -15.52 -2.94 -1.65
CA GLU A 41 -15.25 -3.52 -2.96
C GLU A 41 -16.52 -3.53 -3.82
N VAL A 42 -16.38 -3.36 -5.13
CA VAL A 42 -17.49 -3.43 -6.09
C VAL A 42 -17.10 -4.34 -7.24
N LEU A 43 -17.90 -5.38 -7.48
CA LEU A 43 -17.73 -6.30 -8.60
C LEU A 43 -18.12 -5.64 -9.92
N SER A 44 -17.39 -5.95 -10.99
CA SER A 44 -17.83 -5.64 -12.34
C SER A 44 -19.10 -6.43 -12.68
N PRO A 45 -19.92 -5.99 -13.65
CA PRO A 45 -21.20 -6.65 -13.97
C PRO A 45 -21.09 -8.14 -14.29
N GLU A 46 -20.00 -8.56 -14.94
CA GLU A 46 -19.72 -9.97 -15.25
C GLU A 46 -19.01 -10.71 -14.11
N GLY A 47 -18.64 -10.03 -13.03
CA GLY A 47 -17.94 -10.61 -11.89
C GLY A 47 -16.48 -10.98 -12.17
N ASN A 48 -15.93 -10.65 -13.33
CA ASN A 48 -14.53 -10.95 -13.69
C ASN A 48 -13.51 -10.10 -12.92
N TYR A 49 -13.89 -8.88 -12.54
CA TYR A 49 -13.04 -7.95 -11.80
C TYR A 49 -13.76 -7.39 -10.58
N LYS A 50 -12.97 -6.88 -9.64
CA LYS A 50 -13.41 -6.03 -8.55
C LYS A 50 -12.58 -4.75 -8.50
N ALA A 51 -13.26 -3.65 -8.24
CA ALA A 51 -12.63 -2.40 -7.85
C ALA A 51 -12.66 -2.30 -6.33
N ILE A 52 -11.53 -1.94 -5.72
CA ILE A 52 -11.32 -1.96 -4.27
C ILE A 52 -10.94 -0.53 -3.86
N LEU A 53 -11.77 0.09 -3.01
CA LEU A 53 -11.41 1.34 -2.32
C LEU A 53 -10.78 0.97 -0.98
N PHE A 54 -9.58 1.45 -0.72
CA PHE A 54 -8.87 1.16 0.52
C PHE A 54 -8.03 2.34 0.99
N GLN A 55 -7.69 2.30 2.26
CA GLN A 55 -6.76 3.21 2.89
C GLN A 55 -5.38 2.58 2.95
N THR A 56 -4.32 3.36 2.73
CA THR A 56 -2.94 2.97 3.06
C THR A 56 -2.40 3.87 4.16
N ASN A 57 -1.83 3.25 5.20
CA ASN A 57 -1.16 3.93 6.31
C ASN A 57 0.21 3.27 6.56
N CYS A 58 1.30 4.04 6.45
CA CYS A 58 2.67 3.55 6.64
C CYS A 58 3.28 3.92 8.00
N GLY A 59 2.49 4.47 8.93
CA GLY A 59 2.91 4.76 10.30
C GLY A 59 2.53 6.17 10.76
N VAL A 60 2.91 6.49 11.99
CA VAL A 60 2.51 7.72 12.71
C VAL A 60 2.98 9.00 12.01
N ALA A 61 4.17 8.98 11.40
CA ALA A 61 4.74 10.15 10.73
C ALA A 61 4.33 10.26 9.25
N SER A 62 3.55 9.31 8.71
CA SER A 62 3.14 9.30 7.31
C SER A 62 1.69 9.74 7.16
N SER A 63 1.41 10.53 6.12
CA SER A 63 0.03 10.86 5.76
C SER A 63 -0.73 9.61 5.31
N ILE A 64 -2.01 9.57 5.67
CA ILE A 64 -2.95 8.54 5.19
C ILE A 64 -3.32 8.85 3.74
N SER A 65 -3.38 7.83 2.89
CA SER A 65 -3.90 7.97 1.52
C SER A 65 -5.10 7.06 1.27
N THR A 66 -6.02 7.55 0.44
CA THR A 66 -7.11 6.78 -0.16
C THR A 66 -6.68 6.30 -1.54
N GLN A 67 -6.87 5.02 -1.80
CA GLN A 67 -6.44 4.38 -3.05
C GLN A 67 -7.54 3.52 -3.66
N VAL A 68 -7.52 3.42 -4.99
CA VAL A 68 -8.36 2.50 -5.75
C VAL A 68 -7.47 1.54 -6.51
N SER A 69 -7.77 0.25 -6.40
CA SER A 69 -7.15 -0.78 -7.23
C SER A 69 -8.20 -1.61 -7.96
N ILE A 70 -7.81 -2.13 -9.14
CA ILE A 70 -8.59 -3.13 -9.87
C ILE A 70 -7.90 -4.49 -9.73
N ARG A 71 -8.69 -5.53 -9.49
CA ARG A 71 -8.23 -6.92 -9.36
C ARG A 71 -9.15 -7.89 -10.08
N PRO A 72 -8.63 -9.01 -10.60
CA PRO A 72 -9.47 -10.16 -10.90
C PRO A 72 -10.20 -10.62 -9.63
N THR A 73 -11.45 -11.05 -9.77
CA THR A 73 -12.23 -11.59 -8.66
C THR A 73 -11.52 -12.80 -8.05
N GLY A 74 -11.55 -12.92 -6.72
CA GLY A 74 -10.83 -13.96 -5.96
C GLY A 74 -9.35 -13.66 -5.69
N LYS A 75 -8.78 -12.57 -6.23
CA LYS A 75 -7.43 -12.13 -5.85
C LYS A 75 -7.47 -11.15 -4.68
N ASN A 76 -6.55 -11.34 -3.72
CA ASN A 76 -6.40 -10.50 -2.54
C ASN A 76 -5.56 -9.25 -2.82
N LEU A 77 -5.77 -8.22 -2.00
CA LEU A 77 -4.96 -6.99 -1.96
C LEU A 77 -3.67 -7.24 -1.16
N LYS A 78 -2.70 -7.97 -1.74
CA LYS A 78 -1.42 -8.28 -1.05
C LYS A 78 -0.26 -7.33 -1.40
N ASN A 79 -0.46 -6.38 -2.31
CA ASN A 79 0.62 -5.54 -2.88
C ASN A 79 0.08 -4.36 -3.69
N ASP A 80 0.99 -3.47 -4.10
CA ASP A 80 0.75 -2.25 -4.87
C ASP A 80 0.42 -2.47 -6.35
N SER A 81 0.17 -3.72 -6.74
CA SER A 81 -0.21 -4.02 -8.12
C SER A 81 -1.53 -3.31 -8.48
N GLY A 82 -1.79 -3.01 -9.75
CA GLY A 82 -3.08 -2.50 -10.23
C GLY A 82 -3.74 -1.36 -9.45
N ILE A 83 -2.96 -0.54 -8.74
CA ILE A 83 -3.43 0.73 -8.18
C ILE A 83 -3.58 1.71 -9.34
N ILE A 84 -4.77 2.29 -9.46
CA ILE A 84 -5.15 3.17 -10.56
C ILE A 84 -5.47 4.59 -10.09
N TYR A 85 -5.69 4.77 -8.79
CA TYR A 85 -6.02 6.06 -8.22
C TYR A 85 -5.41 6.18 -6.83
N ILE A 86 -4.80 7.33 -6.54
CA ILE A 86 -4.23 7.66 -5.23
C ILE A 86 -4.54 9.13 -4.94
N ILE A 87 -5.15 9.39 -3.79
CA ILE A 87 -5.40 10.74 -3.28
C ILE A 87 -5.10 10.78 -1.78
N ASP A 88 -4.68 11.94 -1.28
CA ASP A 88 -4.43 12.15 0.15
C ASP A 88 -5.71 11.95 0.99
N GLY A 89 -5.60 11.70 2.29
CA GLY A 89 -6.73 11.67 3.24
C GLY A 89 -7.49 10.33 3.35
N HIS A 90 -8.43 10.27 4.30
CA HIS A 90 -9.14 9.03 4.65
C HIS A 90 -10.33 8.74 3.69
N PRO A 91 -10.62 7.48 3.32
CA PRO A 91 -11.77 7.16 2.47
C PRO A 91 -13.13 7.71 2.93
N LYS A 92 -13.34 7.85 4.25
CA LYS A 92 -14.56 8.40 4.84
C LYS A 92 -14.72 9.90 4.56
N GLU A 93 -13.62 10.64 4.48
CA GLU A 93 -13.63 12.08 4.19
C GLU A 93 -13.81 12.35 2.70
N ARG A 94 -13.26 11.46 1.85
CA ARG A 94 -13.31 11.61 0.39
C ARG A 94 -14.64 11.25 -0.22
N HIS A 95 -15.46 10.42 0.43
CA HIS A 95 -16.77 10.01 -0.08
C HIS A 95 -16.73 9.46 -1.53
N ILE A 96 -15.61 8.83 -1.90
CA ILE A 96 -15.41 8.27 -3.24
C ILE A 96 -16.39 7.13 -3.49
N LYS A 97 -17.03 7.14 -4.67
CA LYS A 97 -17.88 6.04 -5.13
C LYS A 97 -17.26 5.36 -6.34
N LEU A 98 -17.27 4.03 -6.31
CA LEU A 98 -16.84 3.18 -7.40
C LEU A 98 -18.07 2.61 -8.11
N ILE A 99 -18.21 2.88 -9.41
CA ILE A 99 -19.37 2.48 -10.19
C ILE A 99 -18.90 1.85 -11.49
N TRP A 100 -19.22 0.59 -11.72
CA TRP A 100 -18.98 -0.02 -13.02
C TRP A 100 -20.07 0.42 -14.01
N LEU A 101 -19.66 1.09 -15.08
CA LEU A 101 -20.55 1.49 -16.20
C LEU A 101 -20.71 0.37 -17.23
N GLY A 102 -19.90 -0.68 -17.11
CA GLY A 102 -19.94 -1.87 -17.94
C GLY A 102 -18.84 -2.86 -17.50
N PRO A 103 -18.68 -4.00 -18.18
CA PRO A 103 -17.70 -5.03 -17.82
C PRO A 103 -16.24 -4.53 -17.80
N LYS A 104 -15.95 -3.52 -18.62
CA LYS A 104 -14.60 -2.96 -18.86
C LYS A 104 -14.56 -1.44 -18.72
N LYS A 105 -15.48 -0.85 -17.95
CA LYS A 105 -15.50 0.60 -17.72
C LYS A 105 -15.86 0.92 -16.27
N LEU A 106 -14.93 1.54 -15.55
CA LEU A 106 -15.08 1.95 -14.16
C LEU A 106 -15.17 3.48 -14.07
N LEU A 107 -16.20 3.98 -13.41
CA LEU A 107 -16.34 5.35 -12.96
C LEU A 107 -15.85 5.48 -11.52
N ILE A 108 -14.93 6.41 -11.29
CA ILE A 108 -14.51 6.86 -9.97
C ILE A 108 -15.10 8.26 -9.77
N ARG A 109 -16.15 8.36 -8.94
CA ARG A 109 -16.72 9.63 -8.54
C ARG A 109 -16.02 10.11 -7.27
N ASN A 110 -15.38 11.28 -7.33
CA ASN A 110 -14.71 11.91 -6.21
C ASN A 110 -15.17 13.36 -6.03
N PRO A 111 -16.03 13.66 -5.04
CA PRO A 111 -16.51 15.03 -4.78
C PRO A 111 -15.43 15.99 -4.27
N SER A 112 -14.22 15.52 -4.01
CA SER A 112 -13.13 16.36 -3.53
C SER A 112 -12.50 17.18 -4.66
N THR A 113 -12.19 18.44 -4.37
CA THR A 113 -11.41 19.34 -5.26
C THR A 113 -9.90 19.10 -5.20
N LEU A 114 -9.43 18.19 -4.35
CA LEU A 114 -8.01 17.90 -4.24
C LEU A 114 -7.50 17.16 -5.48
N GLN A 115 -6.31 17.55 -5.92
CA GLN A 115 -5.61 16.87 -7.01
C GLN A 115 -5.15 15.48 -6.56
N PRO A 116 -5.46 14.40 -7.31
CA PRO A 116 -4.92 13.09 -7.00
C PRO A 116 -3.43 13.01 -7.33
N PHE A 117 -2.69 12.24 -6.53
CA PHE A 117 -1.29 11.88 -6.83
C PHE A 117 -1.18 10.90 -8.00
N LYS A 118 -2.23 10.11 -8.22
CA LYS A 118 -2.33 9.17 -9.33
C LYS A 118 -3.76 9.10 -9.85
N SER A 119 -3.92 9.16 -11.17
CA SER A 119 -5.21 8.99 -11.86
C SER A 119 -4.99 8.38 -13.25
N GLU A 120 -5.03 7.06 -13.33
CA GLU A 120 -4.88 6.33 -14.59
C GLU A 120 -6.17 6.41 -15.42
N THR A 121 -6.05 6.53 -16.74
CA THR A 121 -7.22 6.45 -17.63
C THR A 121 -7.54 5.02 -18.06
N HIS A 122 -6.60 4.10 -17.91
CA HIS A 122 -6.75 2.70 -18.29
C HIS A 122 -6.02 1.76 -17.33
N TYR A 123 -6.57 0.55 -17.17
CA TYR A 123 -5.89 -0.58 -16.56
C TYR A 123 -6.15 -1.83 -17.39
N LYS A 124 -5.11 -2.29 -18.12
CA LYS A 124 -5.25 -3.31 -19.16
C LYS A 124 -6.31 -2.87 -20.18
N ASP A 125 -7.37 -3.66 -20.34
CA ASP A 125 -8.50 -3.40 -21.23
C ASP A 125 -9.66 -2.69 -20.53
N ILE A 126 -9.49 -2.21 -19.29
CA ILE A 126 -10.53 -1.51 -18.53
C ILE A 126 -10.29 0.00 -18.63
N ALA A 127 -11.29 0.72 -19.15
CA ALA A 127 -11.31 2.18 -19.17
C ALA A 127 -11.71 2.74 -17.80
N ILE A 128 -11.06 3.83 -17.39
CA ILE A 128 -11.30 4.52 -16.12
C ILE A 128 -11.74 5.94 -16.44
N VAL A 129 -12.89 6.32 -15.91
CA VAL A 129 -13.45 7.67 -16.06
C VAL A 129 -13.65 8.30 -14.69
N TYR A 130 -13.52 9.61 -14.65
CA TYR A 130 -13.59 10.40 -13.42
C TYR A 130 -14.75 11.38 -13.49
N GLU A 131 -15.43 11.55 -12.37
CA GLU A 131 -16.45 12.58 -12.16
C GLU A 131 -16.17 13.25 -10.82
N GLN A 132 -16.24 14.58 -10.80
CA GLN A 132 -16.13 15.38 -9.58
C GLN A 132 -17.51 15.49 -8.94
#